data_AF-A0A151JKX9-F1
#
_entry.id   AF-A0A151JKX9-F1
#
_cell.length_a   1.000
_cell.length_b   1.000
_cell.length_c   1.000
_cell.angle_alpha   90.00
_cell.angle_beta   90.00
_cell.angle_gamma   90.00
#
_symmetry.space_group_name_H-M   'P 1'
#
loop_
_entity.id
_entity.type
_entity.pdbx_description
1 polymer ?
#
loop_
_entity_poly.entity_id
_entity_poly.type
_entity_poly.pdbx_seq_one_letter_code
_entity_poly.pdbx_strand_id
1 'polypeptide(L)'
;MEIHQGKLTIYHHRDYTVMTNEPDYQTQLNLDTYWRYQWNKTKSANQNPVFTTPGGHTSVQRFERASYYRLLQNENLTQVDRVAQVAAMISPCKVPQGFEALHPNNLEEQLEKKAGITFNSFTLWTNISDCKNKRYYLQSNDTIQTVWVEFPKSLEQAQSICLDATFRAAQVMGDVTKKMHPVTQHPLHTA
;
A
#
# COMPACT_ATOMS: atom_id res chain seq x y z
N MET A 1 6.34 -8.87 -10.46
CA MET A 1 6.43 -9.35 -11.86
C MET A 1 5.95 -8.23 -12.74
N GLU A 2 6.57 -8.03 -13.89
CA GLU A 2 6.20 -6.96 -14.82
C GLU A 2 6.18 -7.49 -16.25
N ILE A 3 5.33 -6.93 -17.10
CA ILE A 3 5.28 -7.25 -18.52
C ILE A 3 5.68 -5.99 -19.29
N HIS A 4 6.77 -6.08 -20.04
CA HIS A 4 7.29 -5.01 -20.87
C HIS A 4 7.34 -5.48 -22.32
N GLN A 5 6.61 -4.80 -23.22
CA GLN A 5 6.56 -5.16 -24.65
C GLN A 5 6.25 -6.65 -24.89
N GLY A 6 5.31 -7.21 -24.10
CA GLY A 6 4.92 -8.62 -24.18
C GLY A 6 5.91 -9.60 -23.53
N LYS A 7 7.02 -9.14 -22.95
CA LYS A 7 7.98 -9.98 -22.23
C LYS A 7 7.74 -9.91 -20.73
N LEU A 8 7.60 -11.09 -20.11
CA LEU A 8 7.52 -11.24 -18.65
C LEU A 8 8.91 -11.14 -18.00
N THR A 9 9.02 -10.29 -16.99
CA THR A 9 10.20 -10.17 -16.12
C THR A 9 9.79 -10.48 -14.67
N ILE A 10 10.55 -11.37 -14.02
CA ILE A 10 10.33 -11.79 -12.64
C ILE A 10 11.51 -11.33 -11.78
N TYR A 11 11.22 -10.50 -10.78
CA TYR A 11 12.16 -10.10 -9.74
C TYR A 11 11.88 -10.92 -8.50
N HIS A 12 12.89 -11.62 -7.98
CA HIS A 12 12.75 -12.47 -6.80
C HIS A 12 13.98 -12.38 -5.90
N HIS A 13 13.80 -11.78 -4.72
CA HIS A 13 14.80 -11.73 -3.66
C HIS A 13 14.10 -11.38 -2.34
N ARG A 14 14.65 -11.79 -1.19
CA ARG A 14 14.07 -11.46 0.13
C ARG A 14 14.12 -9.97 0.46
N ASP A 15 15.07 -9.25 -0.13
CA ASP A 15 15.24 -7.80 0.09
C ASP A 15 14.26 -6.94 -0.72
N TYR A 16 13.54 -7.55 -1.67
CA TYR A 16 12.51 -6.90 -2.49
C TYR A 16 11.21 -6.78 -1.68
N THR A 17 11.20 -5.84 -0.75
CA THR A 17 10.15 -5.67 0.28
C THR A 17 9.23 -4.47 0.04
N VAL A 18 9.59 -3.61 -0.92
CA VAL A 18 8.83 -2.42 -1.32
C VAL A 18 8.70 -2.44 -2.83
N MET A 19 7.54 -1.99 -3.33
CA MET A 19 7.21 -1.84 -4.74
C MET A 19 6.14 -0.75 -4.88
N THR A 20 6.21 0.04 -5.94
CA THR A 20 5.18 1.00 -6.33
C THR A 20 4.78 0.81 -7.80
N ASN A 21 3.81 1.60 -8.27
CA ASN A 21 3.22 1.43 -9.60
C ASN A 21 4.14 1.83 -10.77
N GLU A 22 5.10 2.72 -10.54
CA GLU A 22 6.00 3.23 -11.58
C GLU A 22 7.28 3.84 -10.95
N PRO A 23 8.39 4.01 -11.70
CA PRO A 23 8.69 3.43 -13.01
C PRO A 23 8.83 1.89 -12.93
N ASP A 24 9.44 1.22 -13.90
CA ASP A 24 9.73 -0.21 -13.79
C ASP A 24 10.55 -0.53 -12.53
N TYR A 25 10.41 -1.76 -12.02
CA TYR A 25 10.97 -2.14 -10.74
C TYR A 25 12.51 -2.03 -10.69
N GLN A 26 13.22 -2.29 -11.79
CA GLN A 26 14.67 -2.14 -11.82
C GLN A 26 15.06 -0.68 -11.61
N THR A 27 14.35 0.25 -12.25
CA THR A 27 14.54 1.68 -12.03
C THR A 27 14.20 2.09 -10.60
N GLN A 28 13.12 1.57 -10.01
CA GLN A 28 12.79 1.80 -8.60
C GLN A 28 13.95 1.41 -7.67
N LEU A 29 14.52 0.21 -7.85
CA LEU A 29 15.66 -0.28 -7.06
C LEU A 29 16.93 0.57 -7.23
N ASN A 30 17.19 1.05 -8.44
CA ASN A 30 18.33 1.90 -8.74
C ASN A 30 18.23 3.26 -8.01
N LEU A 31 17.05 3.89 -8.04
CA LEU A 31 16.80 5.15 -7.35
C LEU A 31 16.91 5.00 -5.82
N ASP A 32 16.37 3.91 -5.27
CA ASP A 32 16.46 3.60 -3.84
C ASP A 32 17.89 3.36 -3.36
N THR A 33 18.79 2.90 -4.25
CA THR A 33 20.21 2.69 -3.90
C THR A 33 20.89 3.97 -3.44
N TYR A 34 20.60 5.12 -4.08
CA TYR A 34 21.09 6.42 -3.64
C TYR A 34 20.65 6.74 -2.22
N TRP A 35 19.36 6.57 -1.94
CA TRP A 35 18.80 6.86 -0.61
C TRP A 35 19.33 5.92 0.46
N ARG A 36 19.47 4.63 0.18
CA ARG A 36 20.11 3.68 1.09
C ARG A 36 21.53 4.09 1.43
N TYR A 37 22.30 4.63 0.48
CA TYR A 37 23.63 5.17 0.76
C TYR A 37 23.56 6.38 1.71
N GLN A 38 22.62 7.31 1.48
CA GLN A 38 22.40 8.46 2.37
C GLN A 38 22.03 8.03 3.80
N TRP A 39 21.27 6.95 3.96
CA TRP A 39 20.91 6.38 5.27
C TRP A 39 21.97 5.46 5.88
N ASN A 40 23.15 5.34 5.26
CA ASN A 40 24.21 4.41 5.64
C ASN A 40 23.71 2.94 5.75
N LYS A 41 22.86 2.53 4.81
CA LYS A 41 22.27 1.18 4.67
C LYS A 41 22.85 0.41 3.48
N THR A 42 24.01 0.81 2.98
CA THR A 42 24.77 0.13 1.93
C THR A 42 26.05 -0.50 2.50
N LYS A 43 26.73 -1.33 1.69
CA LYS A 43 28.04 -1.90 2.06
C LYS A 43 29.12 -0.82 2.20
N SER A 44 29.10 0.19 1.33
CA SER A 44 29.95 1.36 1.45
C SER A 44 29.41 2.27 2.54
N ALA A 45 30.25 2.58 3.53
CA ALA A 45 29.88 3.47 4.61
C ALA A 45 29.81 4.92 4.11
N ASN A 46 28.73 5.62 4.43
CA ASN A 46 28.63 7.05 4.25
C ASN A 46 29.15 7.75 5.50
N GLN A 47 30.22 8.54 5.35
CA GLN A 47 30.84 9.27 6.47
C GLN A 47 29.96 10.42 7.00
N ASN A 48 29.01 10.91 6.19
CA ASN A 48 28.11 12.00 6.52
C ASN A 48 26.65 11.60 6.19
N PRO A 49 26.06 10.66 6.96
CA PRO A 49 24.73 10.16 6.66
C PRO A 49 23.66 11.24 6.88
N VAL A 50 22.61 11.18 6.06
CA VAL A 50 21.43 12.05 6.16
C VAL A 50 20.18 11.18 6.25
N PHE A 51 19.49 11.25 7.38
CA PHE A 51 18.26 10.49 7.64
C PHE A 51 17.04 11.32 7.27
N THR A 52 16.80 11.44 5.96
CA THR A 52 15.63 12.14 5.39
C THR A 52 14.99 11.31 4.29
N THR A 53 13.75 11.64 3.96
CA THR A 53 12.99 11.03 2.87
C THR A 53 12.12 12.10 2.22
N PRO A 54 11.86 12.05 0.91
CA PRO A 54 11.05 13.07 0.27
C PRO A 54 9.57 12.99 0.70
N GLY A 55 8.92 14.15 0.79
CA GLY A 55 7.54 14.29 1.28
C GLY A 55 6.45 14.31 0.19
N GLY A 56 6.80 14.27 -1.09
CA GLY A 56 5.82 14.40 -2.17
C GLY A 56 5.03 13.11 -2.47
N HIS A 57 4.04 13.20 -3.35
CA HIS A 57 3.07 12.12 -3.56
C HIS A 57 3.43 11.15 -4.68
N THR A 58 4.52 11.39 -5.42
CA THR A 58 4.87 10.59 -6.60
C THR A 58 5.22 9.16 -6.23
N SER A 59 5.12 8.25 -7.20
CA SER A 59 5.40 6.83 -6.98
C SER A 59 6.81 6.58 -6.43
N VAL A 60 7.82 7.25 -7.01
CA VAL A 60 9.22 7.20 -6.53
C VAL A 60 9.33 7.69 -5.09
N GLN A 61 8.70 8.82 -4.74
CA GLN A 61 8.79 9.35 -3.38
C GLN A 61 8.07 8.47 -2.35
N ARG A 62 6.96 7.80 -2.74
CA ARG A 62 6.29 6.79 -1.90
C ARG A 62 7.17 5.55 -1.72
N PHE A 63 7.85 5.10 -2.77
CA PHE A 63 8.81 3.99 -2.69
C PHE A 63 9.90 4.29 -1.67
N GLU A 64 10.53 5.45 -1.80
CA GLU A 64 11.62 5.90 -0.93
C GLU A 64 11.15 6.04 0.53
N ARG A 65 9.95 6.59 0.78
CA ARG A 65 9.37 6.63 2.13
C ARG A 65 9.11 5.26 2.72
N ALA A 66 8.52 4.35 1.96
CA ALA A 66 8.27 2.99 2.42
C ALA A 66 9.59 2.25 2.74
N SER A 67 10.59 2.42 1.87
CA SER A 67 11.95 1.89 2.05
C SER A 67 12.61 2.46 3.31
N TYR A 68 12.52 3.77 3.51
CA TYR A 68 13.03 4.49 4.68
C TYR A 68 12.52 3.89 6.00
N TYR A 69 11.19 3.84 6.17
CA TYR A 69 10.60 3.31 7.40
C TYR A 69 10.88 1.82 7.59
N ARG A 70 10.88 1.03 6.50
CA ARG A 70 11.19 -0.40 6.56
C ARG A 70 12.63 -0.69 6.95
N LEU A 71 13.61 0.09 6.49
CA LEU A 71 15.04 -0.15 6.72
C LEU A 71 15.56 0.46 8.02
N LEU A 72 14.90 1.49 8.53
CA LEU A 72 15.29 2.17 9.77
C LEU A 72 14.54 1.69 11.02
N GLN A 73 13.57 0.77 10.88
CA GLN A 73 12.91 0.18 12.03
C GLN A 73 13.90 -0.59 12.94
N ASN A 74 13.62 -0.61 14.24
CA ASN A 74 14.33 -1.47 15.18
C ASN A 74 13.67 -2.86 15.22
N GLU A 75 14.30 -3.86 14.61
CA GLU A 75 13.75 -5.21 14.52
C GLU A 75 13.77 -5.97 15.86
N ASN A 76 14.62 -5.56 16.80
CA ASN A 76 14.85 -6.24 18.08
C ASN A 76 13.80 -5.92 19.15
N LEU A 77 12.91 -4.95 18.92
CA LEU A 77 11.86 -4.62 19.88
C LEU A 77 10.82 -5.74 19.94
N THR A 78 10.61 -6.30 21.12
CA THR A 78 9.68 -7.40 21.37
C THR A 78 8.29 -6.93 21.81
N GLN A 79 8.19 -5.76 22.42
CA GLN A 79 6.95 -5.15 22.91
C GLN A 79 6.32 -4.20 21.87
N VAL A 80 6.25 -4.62 20.61
CA VAL A 80 5.66 -3.84 19.52
C VAL A 80 4.62 -4.70 18.81
N ASP A 81 3.40 -4.20 18.72
CA ASP A 81 2.40 -4.76 17.80
C ASP A 81 2.89 -4.53 16.36
N ARG A 82 3.23 -5.62 15.67
CA ARG A 82 3.79 -5.58 14.32
C ARG A 82 2.78 -5.12 13.27
N VAL A 83 1.50 -5.39 13.46
CA VAL A 83 0.44 -4.91 12.57
C VAL A 83 0.29 -3.41 12.72
N ALA A 84 0.24 -2.91 13.96
CA ALA A 84 0.18 -1.48 14.23
C ALA A 84 1.44 -0.75 13.70
N GLN A 85 2.62 -1.35 13.85
CA GLN A 85 3.87 -0.83 13.31
C GLN A 85 3.81 -0.69 11.77
N VAL A 86 3.36 -1.73 11.06
CA VAL A 86 3.20 -1.68 9.59
C VAL A 86 2.17 -0.63 9.18
N ALA A 87 1.04 -0.54 9.90
CA ALA A 87 0.03 0.49 9.66
C ALA A 87 0.60 1.91 9.79
N ALA A 88 1.44 2.15 10.80
CA ALA A 88 2.13 3.42 10.98
C ALA A 88 3.16 3.69 9.87
N MET A 89 3.94 2.70 9.45
CA MET A 89 4.94 2.85 8.39
C MET A 89 4.31 3.13 7.01
N ILE A 90 3.16 2.53 6.71
CA ILE A 90 2.49 2.73 5.41
C ILE A 90 1.66 4.04 5.37
N SER A 91 1.19 4.54 6.52
CA SER A 91 0.41 5.77 6.61
C SER A 91 1.01 6.98 5.88
N PRO A 92 2.30 7.34 6.04
CA PRO A 92 2.92 8.45 5.32
C PRO A 92 3.11 8.18 3.82
N CYS A 93 2.88 6.95 3.34
CA CYS A 93 2.92 6.61 1.92
C CYS A 93 1.56 6.81 1.22
N LYS A 94 0.48 7.03 1.99
CA LYS A 94 -0.86 7.31 1.45
C LYS A 94 -0.89 8.68 0.77
N VAL A 95 -1.64 8.78 -0.32
CA VAL A 95 -1.98 10.06 -0.95
C VAL A 95 -3.31 10.52 -0.34
N PRO A 96 -3.36 11.67 0.35
CA PRO A 96 -4.59 12.15 0.97
C PRO A 96 -5.68 12.45 -0.05
N GLN A 97 -6.94 12.27 0.34
CA GLN A 97 -8.08 12.68 -0.48
C GLN A 97 -8.05 14.21 -0.69
N GLY A 98 -8.27 14.65 -1.93
CA GLY A 98 -8.21 16.07 -2.30
C GLY A 98 -6.79 16.67 -2.34
N PHE A 99 -5.74 15.85 -2.27
CA PHE A 99 -4.37 16.34 -2.39
C PHE A 99 -4.00 16.67 -3.84
N GLU A 100 -3.93 17.96 -4.15
CA GLU A 100 -3.66 18.49 -5.50
C GLU A 100 -2.32 19.23 -5.57
N ALA A 101 -1.21 18.47 -5.64
CA ALA A 101 0.12 19.04 -5.87
C ALA A 101 0.49 19.16 -7.36
N LEU A 102 -0.25 18.48 -8.26
CA LEU A 102 -0.05 18.61 -9.69
C LEU A 102 -0.90 19.75 -10.22
N HIS A 103 -0.37 20.45 -11.22
CA HIS A 103 -1.15 21.33 -12.06
C HIS A 103 -1.59 20.56 -13.31
N PRO A 104 -2.82 20.78 -13.78
CA PRO A 104 -3.32 20.07 -14.94
C PRO A 104 -2.47 20.43 -16.16
N ASN A 105 -1.93 19.41 -16.83
CA ASN A 105 -0.93 19.56 -17.89
C ASN A 105 -1.54 19.42 -19.29
N ASN A 106 -2.81 19.02 -19.37
CA ASN A 106 -3.57 18.91 -20.62
C ASN A 106 -4.97 19.54 -20.45
N LEU A 107 -5.73 19.64 -21.54
CA LEU A 107 -7.05 20.28 -21.55
C LEU A 107 -8.09 19.50 -20.72
N GLU A 108 -8.01 18.18 -20.72
CA GLU A 108 -8.95 17.32 -19.97
C GLU A 108 -8.82 17.53 -18.47
N GLU A 109 -7.61 17.42 -17.93
CA GLU A 109 -7.33 17.68 -16.51
C GLU A 109 -7.72 19.12 -16.10
N GLN A 110 -7.54 20.09 -17.00
CA GLN A 110 -7.95 21.48 -16.76
C GLN A 110 -9.48 21.61 -16.65
N LEU A 111 -10.23 20.89 -17.49
CA LEU A 111 -11.69 20.89 -17.47
C LEU A 111 -12.23 20.16 -16.24
N GLU A 112 -11.65 19.01 -15.88
CA GLU A 112 -12.00 18.27 -14.66
C GLU A 112 -11.81 19.14 -13.42
N LYS A 113 -10.64 19.80 -13.31
CA LYS A 113 -10.36 20.73 -12.22
C LYS A 113 -11.39 21.87 -12.15
N LYS A 114 -11.75 22.45 -13.30
CA LYS A 114 -12.78 23.51 -13.38
C LYS A 114 -14.17 23.01 -12.95
N ALA A 115 -14.46 21.73 -13.16
CA ALA A 115 -15.70 21.09 -12.71
C ALA A 115 -15.66 20.67 -11.23
N GLY A 116 -14.57 20.93 -10.49
CA GLY A 116 -14.39 20.52 -9.11
C GLY A 116 -14.03 19.04 -8.93
N ILE A 117 -13.60 18.38 -10.01
CA ILE A 117 -13.14 17.00 -10.01
C ILE A 117 -11.62 17.01 -9.82
N THR A 118 -11.14 16.24 -8.85
CA THR A 118 -9.71 16.04 -8.67
C THR A 118 -9.21 15.01 -9.68
N PHE A 119 -8.21 15.37 -10.48
CA PHE A 119 -7.57 14.47 -11.43
C PHE A 119 -6.42 13.66 -10.79
N ASN A 120 -6.08 13.97 -9.53
CA ASN A 120 -5.05 13.26 -8.79
C ASN A 120 -5.61 11.98 -8.16
N SER A 121 -4.90 10.87 -8.33
CA SER A 121 -5.20 9.62 -7.63
C SER A 121 -4.90 9.74 -6.14
N PHE A 122 -5.87 9.41 -5.28
CA PHE A 122 -5.74 9.36 -3.83
C PHE A 122 -6.01 7.95 -3.27
N THR A 123 -5.58 7.68 -2.04
CA THR A 123 -5.67 6.35 -1.45
C THR A 123 -7.05 6.11 -0.81
N LEU A 124 -7.89 5.29 -1.43
CA LEU A 124 -9.24 4.94 -0.91
C LEU A 124 -9.20 3.99 0.30
N TRP A 125 -8.34 2.99 0.25
CA TRP A 125 -8.20 1.99 1.32
C TRP A 125 -6.76 1.48 1.44
N THR A 126 -6.49 0.78 2.54
CA THR A 126 -5.19 0.17 2.84
C THR A 126 -5.40 -1.21 3.42
N ASN A 127 -4.63 -2.17 2.91
CA ASN A 127 -4.76 -3.58 3.29
C ASN A 127 -3.50 -4.00 4.04
N ILE A 128 -3.66 -4.77 5.12
CA ILE A 128 -2.52 -5.31 5.88
C ILE A 128 -2.75 -6.81 6.09
N SER A 129 -1.78 -7.62 5.68
CA SER A 129 -1.83 -9.07 5.82
C SER A 129 -0.93 -9.53 6.97
N ASP A 130 -1.52 -9.98 8.06
CA ASP A 130 -0.79 -10.69 9.12
C ASP A 130 -0.66 -12.17 8.74
N CYS A 131 0.45 -12.49 8.09
CA CYS A 131 0.73 -13.85 7.64
C CYS A 131 0.99 -14.84 8.79
N LYS A 132 1.32 -14.36 9.99
CA LYS A 132 1.60 -15.20 11.17
C LYS A 132 0.28 -15.65 11.81
N ASN A 133 -0.60 -14.68 12.10
CA ASN A 133 -1.89 -14.94 12.74
C ASN A 133 -3.02 -15.21 11.74
N LYS A 134 -2.72 -15.20 10.43
CA LYS A 134 -3.68 -15.46 9.35
C LYS A 134 -4.87 -14.50 9.38
N ARG A 135 -4.58 -13.22 9.51
CA ARG A 135 -5.59 -12.15 9.56
C ARG A 135 -5.36 -11.12 8.47
N TYR A 136 -6.44 -10.67 7.83
CA TYR A 136 -6.40 -9.66 6.79
C TYR A 136 -7.20 -8.44 7.19
N TYR A 137 -6.54 -7.30 7.26
CA TYR A 137 -7.11 -6.02 7.65
C TYR A 137 -7.40 -5.19 6.41
N LEU A 138 -8.51 -4.49 6.43
CA LEU A 138 -8.87 -3.44 5.48
C LEU A 138 -9.20 -2.18 6.27
N GLN A 139 -8.45 -1.12 6.00
CA GLN A 139 -8.68 0.23 6.53
C GLN A 139 -9.23 1.10 5.40
N SER A 140 -10.43 1.65 5.57
CA SER A 140 -10.96 2.72 4.74
C SER A 140 -10.30 4.04 5.13
N ASN A 141 -9.83 4.80 4.14
CA ASN A 141 -9.38 6.17 4.36
C ASN A 141 -10.51 7.19 4.16
N ASP A 142 -11.66 6.78 3.63
CA ASP A 142 -12.83 7.63 3.43
C ASP A 142 -13.66 7.78 4.72
N THR A 143 -13.75 6.71 5.53
CA THR A 143 -14.63 6.65 6.71
C THR A 143 -13.91 6.31 8.02
N ILE A 144 -12.56 6.22 8.03
CA ILE A 144 -11.72 5.78 9.17
C ILE A 144 -12.07 4.34 9.66
N GLN A 145 -12.97 3.65 8.96
CA GLN A 145 -13.45 2.32 9.29
C GLN A 145 -12.34 1.27 9.07
N THR A 146 -12.05 0.48 10.09
CA THR A 146 -11.10 -0.65 9.98
C THR A 146 -11.80 -1.94 10.34
N VAL A 147 -11.75 -2.90 9.42
CA VAL A 147 -12.28 -4.26 9.61
C VAL A 147 -11.21 -5.30 9.33
N TRP A 148 -11.38 -6.50 9.86
CA TRP A 148 -10.53 -7.63 9.49
C TRP A 148 -11.30 -8.93 9.40
N VAL A 149 -10.70 -9.87 8.68
CA VAL A 149 -11.14 -11.27 8.60
C VAL A 149 -10.03 -12.18 9.07
N GLU A 150 -10.39 -13.27 9.75
CA GLU A 150 -9.48 -14.35 10.11
C GLU A 150 -9.65 -15.51 9.15
N PHE A 151 -8.53 -16.03 8.63
CA PHE A 151 -8.56 -17.20 7.77
C PHE A 151 -8.52 -18.47 8.62
N PRO A 152 -9.50 -19.38 8.46
CA PRO A 152 -9.43 -20.67 9.10
C PRO A 152 -8.29 -21.51 8.50
N LYS A 153 -7.87 -22.55 9.21
CA LYS A 153 -6.81 -23.47 8.73
C LYS A 153 -7.17 -24.17 7.42
N SER A 154 -8.46 -24.40 7.19
CA SER A 154 -9.02 -24.97 5.96
C SER A 154 -10.27 -24.21 5.57
N LEU A 155 -10.41 -23.92 4.28
CA LEU A 155 -11.62 -23.36 3.69
C LEU A 155 -12.22 -24.44 2.78
N GLU A 156 -13.37 -24.98 3.14
CA GLU A 156 -14.12 -25.92 2.30
C GLU A 156 -14.97 -25.19 1.25
N GLN A 157 -15.37 -23.96 1.55
CA GLN A 157 -16.22 -23.13 0.70
C GLN A 157 -15.68 -21.70 0.64
N ALA A 158 -15.71 -21.09 -0.56
CA ALA A 158 -15.39 -19.69 -0.74
C ALA A 158 -16.44 -18.80 -0.05
N GLN A 159 -15.99 -17.75 0.62
CA GLN A 159 -16.85 -16.79 1.29
C GLN A 159 -16.47 -15.37 0.87
N SER A 160 -17.44 -14.47 0.85
CA SER A 160 -17.25 -13.06 0.53
C SER A 160 -17.99 -12.16 1.51
N ILE A 161 -17.54 -10.91 1.59
CA ILE A 161 -18.25 -9.84 2.28
C ILE A 161 -18.28 -8.63 1.36
N CYS A 162 -19.45 -8.03 1.19
CA CYS A 162 -19.62 -6.82 0.41
C CYS A 162 -19.48 -5.60 1.33
N LEU A 163 -18.60 -4.66 0.97
CA LEU A 163 -18.32 -3.44 1.73
C LEU A 163 -18.94 -2.24 1.00
N ASP A 164 -20.25 -2.31 0.80
CA ASP A 164 -21.02 -1.32 0.04
C ASP A 164 -21.32 -0.05 0.87
N ALA A 165 -22.21 0.81 0.35
CA ALA A 165 -22.64 2.01 1.07
C ALA A 165 -23.37 1.69 2.37
N THR A 166 -24.13 0.58 2.42
CA THR A 166 -24.86 0.13 3.62
C THR A 166 -23.88 -0.30 4.71
N PHE A 167 -22.85 -1.07 4.36
CA PHE A 167 -21.79 -1.47 5.28
C PHE A 167 -21.03 -0.26 5.85
N ARG A 168 -20.73 0.72 4.99
CA ARG A 168 -20.08 1.97 5.37
C ARG A 168 -20.96 2.81 6.30
N ALA A 169 -22.25 2.95 5.98
CA ALA A 169 -23.22 3.67 6.83
C ALA A 169 -23.41 2.99 8.20
N ALA A 170 -23.29 1.67 8.27
CA ALA A 170 -23.38 0.92 9.52
C ALA A 170 -22.16 1.11 10.44
N GLN A 171 -21.07 1.74 9.97
CA GLN A 171 -19.86 2.04 10.75
C GLN A 171 -19.29 0.82 11.49
N VAL A 172 -19.45 -0.38 10.91
CA VAL A 172 -18.95 -1.64 11.47
C VAL A 172 -17.42 -1.60 11.54
N MET A 173 -16.85 -1.73 12.72
CA MET A 173 -15.41 -1.89 12.89
C MET A 173 -15.11 -3.24 13.55
N GLY A 174 -13.93 -3.79 13.29
CA GLY A 174 -13.48 -5.00 13.95
C GLY A 174 -13.53 -6.27 13.12
N ASP A 175 -13.65 -7.41 13.80
CA ASP A 175 -13.77 -8.73 13.19
C ASP A 175 -15.11 -8.86 12.45
N VAL A 176 -15.04 -9.13 11.15
CA VAL A 176 -16.20 -9.36 10.28
C VAL A 176 -16.25 -10.77 9.71
N THR A 177 -15.45 -11.69 10.24
CA THR A 177 -15.37 -13.09 9.77
C THR A 177 -16.74 -13.76 9.77
N LYS A 178 -17.55 -13.57 10.83
CA LYS A 178 -18.91 -14.12 10.93
C LYS A 178 -19.95 -13.43 10.04
N LYS A 179 -19.59 -12.30 9.43
CA LYS A 179 -20.45 -11.54 8.48
C LYS A 179 -20.18 -11.93 7.03
N MET A 180 -19.24 -12.84 6.78
CA MET A 180 -18.98 -13.35 5.43
C MET A 180 -20.06 -14.35 5.03
N HIS A 181 -20.42 -14.34 3.76
CA HIS A 181 -21.44 -15.22 3.18
C HIS A 181 -20.81 -16.16 2.16
N PRO A 182 -21.29 -17.40 2.04
CA PRO A 182 -20.85 -18.30 0.98
C PRO A 182 -21.01 -17.68 -0.41
N VAL A 183 -19.99 -17.83 -1.25
CA VAL A 183 -20.03 -17.40 -2.65
C VAL A 183 -20.79 -18.45 -3.46
N THR A 184 -21.98 -18.10 -3.94
CA THR A 184 -22.81 -18.96 -4.81
C THR A 184 -22.50 -18.77 -6.30
N GLN A 185 -22.06 -17.57 -6.69
CA GLN A 185 -21.53 -17.24 -8.02
C GLN A 185 -20.25 -16.44 -7.84
N HIS A 186 -19.13 -16.98 -8.33
CA HIS A 186 -17.85 -16.32 -8.19
C HIS A 186 -17.75 -15.16 -9.20
N PRO A 187 -17.52 -13.91 -8.77
CA PRO A 187 -17.57 -12.74 -9.65
C PRO A 187 -16.48 -12.73 -10.74
N LEU A 188 -15.43 -13.55 -10.58
CA LEU A 188 -14.37 -13.73 -11.60
C LEU A 188 -14.56 -14.98 -12.47
N HIS A 189 -15.66 -15.73 -12.31
CA HIS A 189 -16.02 -16.88 -13.16
C HIS A 189 -17.12 -16.53 -14.18
N THR A 190 -17.23 -15.26 -14.56
CA THR A 190 -17.90 -14.89 -15.82
C THR A 190 -16.88 -15.06 -16.94
N ALA A 191 -16.79 -16.27 -17.47
CA ALA A 191 -16.23 -16.53 -18.79
C ALA A 191 -17.29 -16.28 -19.85
#